data_AF-A0A316R875-F1
#
_entry.id   AF-A0A316R875-F1
#
_cell.length_a   1.000
_cell.length_b   1.000
_cell.length_c   1.000
_cell.angle_alpha   90.00
_cell.angle_beta   90.00
_cell.angle_gamma   90.00
#
_symmetry.space_group_name_H-M   'P 1'
#
loop_
_entity.id
_entity.type
_entity.pdbx_description
1 polymer ?
#
loop_
_entity_poly.entity_id
_entity_poly.type
_entity_poly.pdbx_seq_one_letter_code
_entity_poly.pdbx_strand_id
1 'polypeptide(L)'
;MAKTLYKYEASSNKFVWFTTWDRALRNYYTDDYNYVPDPVVGNPYNTFVEFRSRKPGMANVDWGDGIKEQFPMTKVQGQDNYRIIFRSLAIQHKKKPNTTWWFREEDGSQYVPVDNHAYADGRRDVQRAVSIDFTCDIYYANIGTCKMTAFPIVDIPGLEFLVVSHTMYVNDGIPVDKLSRSNKLIYIELSNVGQRMTEMPEAITSKTEVYYLGMFNMLDLRDIESSGIRNIKNMKNLQTLELSSCYLDRYIKEFNDLPKLTSLRMNPGPSDMWNYFDINTLPSFEVDKINPNINDFSFLNDWVSGERRTGWNDDNMSGRGLEHLTSFIATNSNSLRMDKLPDYIYEMRAITGFNVNASTHSQKRSDDFVNSFYDLVVGWDQITMTSVAKDGKRNQFYSLSVSMYNAIYPTENQRPSGTEQAPEGFVKGQSNGSPATPMEKIYVLKNNYAQKWTIKPE
;
A
#
# COMPACT_ATOMS: atom_id res chain seq x y z
N MET A 1 36.70 -3.92 -15.20
CA MET A 1 36.62 -3.74 -13.74
C MET A 1 36.01 -5.01 -13.14
N ALA A 2 36.67 -5.61 -12.17
CA ALA A 2 36.32 -6.93 -11.66
C ALA A 2 34.97 -6.91 -10.91
N LYS A 3 33.98 -7.67 -11.42
CA LYS A 3 32.80 -8.07 -10.66
C LYS A 3 33.27 -9.01 -9.55
N THR A 4 33.43 -8.50 -8.33
CA THR A 4 33.58 -9.35 -7.15
C THR A 4 32.22 -9.99 -6.87
N LEU A 5 31.96 -11.13 -7.53
CA LEU A 5 30.90 -12.05 -7.16
C LEU A 5 31.27 -12.65 -5.81
N TYR A 6 30.72 -12.11 -4.73
CA TYR A 6 30.83 -12.68 -3.40
C TYR A 6 30.19 -14.08 -3.40
N LYS A 7 31.03 -15.13 -3.46
CA LYS A 7 30.60 -16.53 -3.24
C LYS A 7 30.37 -16.73 -1.75
N TYR A 8 29.12 -16.69 -1.30
CA TYR A 8 28.71 -17.13 0.04
C TYR A 8 28.04 -18.52 -0.04
N GLU A 9 28.42 -19.41 0.88
CA GLU A 9 27.85 -20.76 1.03
C GLU A 9 26.36 -20.70 1.41
N ALA A 10 25.55 -21.59 0.83
CA ALA A 10 24.10 -21.53 0.83
C ALA A 10 23.39 -21.90 2.16
N SER A 11 24.12 -22.01 3.29
CA SER A 11 23.60 -22.51 4.57
C SER A 11 23.59 -21.50 5.72
N SER A 12 24.15 -20.31 5.56
CA SER A 12 24.28 -19.33 6.64
C SER A 12 23.02 -18.48 6.77
N ASN A 13 22.39 -18.46 7.94
CA ASN A 13 21.30 -17.56 8.31
C ASN A 13 21.82 -16.11 8.43
N LYS A 14 21.96 -15.45 7.27
CA LYS A 14 22.83 -14.28 7.11
C LYS A 14 22.16 -13.15 6.34
N PHE A 15 22.39 -11.94 6.80
CA PHE A 15 22.01 -10.71 6.11
C PHE A 15 23.24 -9.83 5.89
N VAL A 16 23.38 -9.23 4.71
CA VAL A 16 24.49 -8.29 4.42
C VAL A 16 23.97 -7.05 3.73
N TRP A 17 24.26 -5.87 4.27
CA TRP A 17 24.05 -4.62 3.56
C TRP A 17 25.36 -3.89 3.30
N PHE A 18 25.32 -2.95 2.36
CA PHE A 18 26.51 -2.25 1.89
C PHE A 18 26.36 -0.74 2.06
N THR A 19 27.41 -0.08 2.55
CA THR A 19 27.45 1.36 2.79
C THR A 19 28.78 1.94 2.29
N THR A 20 28.77 3.19 1.86
CA THR A 20 29.99 3.98 1.59
C THR A 20 30.04 5.22 2.48
N TRP A 21 29.46 5.17 3.68
CA TRP A 21 29.32 6.35 4.53
C TRP A 21 30.21 6.28 5.77
N ASP A 22 30.25 7.38 6.53
CA ASP A 22 30.90 7.43 7.85
C ASP A 22 30.10 6.66 8.93
N ARG A 23 28.95 6.09 8.57
CA ARG A 23 28.10 5.24 9.41
C ARG A 23 27.52 4.04 8.67
N ALA A 24 27.14 3.01 9.42
CA ALA A 24 26.61 1.75 8.88
C ALA A 24 25.28 1.90 8.14
N LEU A 25 24.37 2.75 8.62
CA LEU A 25 23.08 3.04 7.99
C LEU A 25 22.94 4.53 7.66
N ARG A 26 22.25 4.83 6.56
CA ARG A 26 21.97 6.19 6.11
C ARG A 26 20.48 6.36 5.82
N ASN A 27 19.92 7.50 6.20
CA ASN A 27 18.53 7.86 5.91
C ASN A 27 18.38 8.29 4.44
N TYR A 28 17.25 7.95 3.83
CA TYR A 28 16.96 8.28 2.43
C TYR A 28 16.70 9.79 2.19
N TYR A 29 16.03 10.46 3.14
CA TYR A 29 15.57 11.85 3.01
C TYR A 29 16.49 12.90 3.63
N THR A 30 17.41 12.51 4.53
CA THR A 30 18.33 13.44 5.19
C THR A 30 19.70 12.81 5.44
N ASP A 31 20.74 13.64 5.35
CA ASP A 31 22.11 13.30 5.75
C ASP A 31 22.43 13.75 7.19
N ASP A 32 21.49 14.45 7.84
CA ASP A 32 21.64 14.85 9.23
C ASP A 32 21.31 13.69 10.18
N TYR A 33 22.36 13.07 10.72
CA TYR A 33 22.27 12.01 11.71
C TYR A 33 21.58 12.45 13.01
N ASN A 34 21.67 13.74 13.35
CA ASN A 34 21.08 14.32 14.56
C ASN A 34 19.63 14.75 14.33
N TYR A 35 19.12 14.61 13.11
CA TYR A 35 17.74 14.97 12.78
C TYR A 35 16.76 14.23 13.69
N VAL A 36 15.90 15.00 14.36
CA VAL A 36 14.83 14.49 15.20
C VAL A 36 13.52 14.62 14.42
N PRO A 37 12.94 13.51 13.91
CA PRO A 37 11.66 13.58 13.25
C PRO A 37 10.55 13.96 14.24
N ASP A 38 9.60 14.76 13.76
CA ASP A 38 8.41 15.17 14.51
C ASP A 38 7.63 13.93 15.02
N PRO A 39 7.32 13.84 16.32
CA PRO A 39 6.63 12.69 16.92
C PRO A 39 5.10 12.67 16.71
N VAL A 40 4.52 13.62 15.97
CA VAL A 40 3.09 13.69 15.64
C VAL A 40 2.87 13.44 14.15
N VAL A 41 3.82 13.84 13.32
CA VAL A 41 3.78 13.56 11.88
C VAL A 41 4.33 12.15 11.68
N GLY A 42 3.46 11.19 11.37
CA GLY A 42 3.87 9.86 10.90
C GLY A 42 4.63 9.98 9.59
N ASN A 43 5.90 10.32 9.66
CA ASN A 43 6.66 10.90 8.55
C ASN A 43 7.71 9.88 8.04
N PRO A 44 8.00 9.85 6.72
CA PRO A 44 9.06 9.07 6.04
C PRO A 44 10.40 8.83 6.73
N TYR A 45 10.76 9.54 7.80
CA TYR A 45 12.09 9.52 8.42
C TYR A 45 12.35 8.35 9.38
N ASN A 46 11.42 7.41 9.53
CA ASN A 46 11.65 6.18 10.29
C ASN A 46 12.55 5.23 9.48
N THR A 47 13.86 5.48 9.48
CA THR A 47 14.85 4.59 8.88
C THR A 47 15.21 3.46 9.81
N PHE A 48 15.05 2.24 9.35
CA PHE A 48 15.44 1.06 10.12
C PHE A 48 15.69 -0.17 9.26
N VAL A 49 16.41 -1.11 9.87
CA VAL A 49 16.45 -2.51 9.47
C VAL A 49 15.97 -3.34 10.66
N GLU A 50 14.85 -4.04 10.52
CA GLU A 50 14.23 -4.87 11.56
C GLU A 50 14.30 -6.35 11.16
N PHE A 51 14.59 -7.20 12.15
CA PHE A 51 14.45 -8.64 12.04
C PHE A 51 13.59 -9.20 13.16
N ARG A 52 12.84 -10.27 12.87
CA ARG A 52 12.07 -10.99 13.89
C ARG A 52 12.35 -12.49 13.89
N SER A 53 12.34 -13.06 15.09
CA SER A 53 12.40 -14.50 15.33
C SER A 53 11.23 -14.95 16.20
N ARG A 54 10.88 -16.23 16.11
CA ARG A 54 9.95 -16.90 17.04
C ARG A 54 10.65 -17.44 18.29
N LYS A 55 11.99 -17.45 18.29
CA LYS A 55 12.82 -18.00 19.36
C LYS A 55 13.81 -16.93 19.84
N PRO A 56 14.27 -17.03 21.10
CA PRO A 56 15.38 -16.20 21.56
C PRO A 56 16.65 -16.51 20.74
N GLY A 57 17.54 -15.54 20.66
CA GLY A 57 18.82 -15.67 19.98
C GLY A 57 19.57 -14.35 19.91
N MET A 58 20.67 -14.35 19.16
CA MET A 58 21.55 -13.20 19.00
C MET A 58 21.71 -12.85 17.53
N ALA A 59 21.90 -11.57 17.26
CA ALA A 59 22.45 -11.04 16.02
C ALA A 59 23.95 -10.77 16.24
N ASN A 60 24.80 -11.52 15.55
CA ASN A 60 26.24 -11.30 15.55
C ASN A 60 26.58 -10.39 14.38
N VAL A 61 26.99 -9.16 14.66
CA VAL A 61 27.21 -8.11 13.67
C VAL A 61 28.70 -7.91 13.46
N ASP A 62 29.14 -8.00 12.21
CA ASP A 62 30.45 -7.53 11.74
C ASP A 62 30.23 -6.25 10.96
N TRP A 63 30.77 -5.13 11.45
CA TRP A 63 30.55 -3.81 10.86
C TRP A 63 31.39 -3.53 9.62
N GLY A 64 32.31 -4.44 9.27
CA GLY A 64 33.19 -4.31 8.11
C GLY A 64 34.41 -3.40 8.32
N ASP A 65 34.70 -3.02 9.56
CA ASP A 65 35.89 -2.24 9.97
C ASP A 65 36.76 -2.99 11.01
N GLY A 66 36.48 -4.28 11.22
CA GLY A 66 37.13 -5.12 12.22
C GLY A 66 36.41 -5.16 13.58
N ILE A 67 35.43 -4.29 13.81
CA ILE A 67 34.59 -4.31 15.02
C ILE A 67 33.47 -5.34 14.85
N LYS A 68 33.32 -6.20 15.86
CA LYS A 68 32.27 -7.20 15.94
C LYS A 68 31.51 -7.04 17.25
N GLU A 69 30.19 -7.04 17.15
CA GLU A 69 29.30 -6.87 18.30
C GLU A 69 28.19 -7.92 18.27
N GLN A 70 27.58 -8.14 19.43
CA GLN A 70 26.51 -9.10 19.58
C GLN A 70 25.32 -8.43 20.27
N PHE A 71 24.14 -8.55 19.66
CA PHE A 71 22.92 -7.94 20.17
C PHE A 71 21.84 -9.01 20.39
N PRO A 72 21.14 -9.00 21.54
CA PRO A 72 20.07 -9.95 21.79
C PRO A 72 18.82 -9.62 20.97
N MET A 73 18.16 -10.67 20.47
CA MET A 73 16.78 -10.56 20.00
C MET A 73 15.87 -10.34 21.21
N THR A 74 15.18 -9.20 21.27
CA THR A 74 14.44 -8.77 22.46
C THR A 74 13.00 -9.26 22.42
N LYS A 75 12.52 -9.88 23.51
CA LYS A 75 11.15 -10.40 23.63
C LYS A 75 10.15 -9.24 23.69
N VAL A 76 9.08 -9.35 22.91
CA VAL A 76 8.00 -8.36 22.89
C VAL A 76 6.92 -8.72 23.91
N GLN A 77 6.48 -7.73 24.69
CA GLN A 77 5.42 -7.89 25.67
C GLN A 77 4.12 -8.40 25.01
N GLY A 78 3.61 -9.50 25.52
CA GLY A 78 2.34 -10.08 25.07
C GLY A 78 2.35 -10.62 23.63
N GLN A 79 3.53 -10.84 23.02
CA GLN A 79 3.64 -11.42 21.69
C GLN A 79 4.62 -12.58 21.63
N ASP A 80 4.36 -13.55 20.77
CA ASP A 80 5.23 -14.70 20.52
C ASP A 80 6.32 -14.43 19.48
N ASN A 81 6.99 -13.28 19.61
CA ASN A 81 8.14 -12.95 18.79
C ASN A 81 9.23 -12.20 19.58
N TYR A 82 10.43 -12.26 19.02
CA TYR A 82 11.62 -11.54 19.43
C TYR A 82 12.06 -10.64 18.28
N ARG A 83 12.57 -9.45 18.59
CA ARG A 83 12.88 -8.43 17.58
C ARG A 83 14.24 -7.78 17.84
N ILE A 84 14.89 -7.37 16.75
CA ILE A 84 16.02 -6.45 16.77
C ILE A 84 15.84 -5.40 15.69
N ILE A 85 16.15 -4.14 16.01
CA ILE A 85 16.02 -3.01 15.09
C ILE A 85 17.32 -2.22 15.09
N PHE A 86 17.90 -2.03 13.91
CA PHE A 86 19.02 -1.11 13.66
C PHE A 86 18.48 0.20 13.10
N ARG A 87 18.99 1.34 13.54
CA ARG A 87 18.54 2.66 13.07
C ARG A 87 19.67 3.50 12.50
N SER A 88 19.31 4.41 11.60
CA SER A 88 20.27 5.36 11.03
C SER A 88 20.43 6.65 11.83
N LEU A 89 19.43 7.09 12.60
CA LEU A 89 19.42 8.38 13.31
C LEU A 89 19.82 8.23 14.78
N ALA A 90 20.34 9.30 15.39
CA ALA A 90 20.76 9.34 16.79
C ALA A 90 19.63 8.97 17.76
N ILE A 91 19.89 8.01 18.65
CA ILE A 91 18.94 7.57 19.68
C ILE A 91 18.78 8.59 20.82
N GLN A 92 19.77 9.48 21.00
CA GLN A 92 19.95 10.26 22.24
C GLN A 92 18.79 11.18 22.63
N HIS A 93 17.84 11.51 21.74
CA HIS A 93 16.66 12.32 22.08
C HIS A 93 15.42 11.54 22.52
N LYS A 94 15.47 10.20 22.63
CA LYS A 94 14.30 9.38 23.02
C LYS A 94 14.44 8.59 24.34
N LYS A 95 15.33 9.01 25.24
CA LYS A 95 15.37 8.55 26.65
C LYS A 95 14.22 9.10 27.53
N LYS A 96 13.05 9.43 26.96
CA LYS A 96 11.84 9.82 27.73
C LYS A 96 10.67 8.83 27.50
N PRO A 97 10.08 8.25 28.55
CA PRO A 97 9.32 6.99 28.52
C PRO A 97 7.84 7.07 28.07
N ASN A 98 7.34 8.23 27.64
CA ASN A 98 5.90 8.44 27.40
C ASN A 98 5.48 8.42 25.92
N THR A 99 6.36 7.99 24.99
CA THR A 99 5.99 7.91 23.56
C THR A 99 5.99 6.44 23.09
N THR A 100 4.84 5.99 22.57
CA THR A 100 4.48 4.60 22.23
C THR A 100 5.03 4.09 20.89
N TRP A 101 6.13 4.67 20.40
CA TRP A 101 6.63 4.37 19.05
C TRP A 101 7.28 3.00 18.94
N TRP A 102 7.82 2.48 20.04
CA TRP A 102 8.42 1.15 20.08
C TRP A 102 7.61 0.19 20.94
N PHE A 103 7.84 -1.10 20.68
CA PHE A 103 7.25 -2.14 21.49
C PHE A 103 7.78 -2.09 22.93
N ARG A 104 6.96 -2.58 23.85
CA ARG A 104 7.38 -2.83 25.23
C ARG A 104 8.08 -4.17 25.29
N GLU A 105 9.20 -4.20 26.01
CA GLU A 105 9.90 -5.45 26.32
C GLU A 105 9.06 -6.29 27.29
N GLU A 106 9.42 -7.57 27.46
CA GLU A 106 8.70 -8.49 28.35
C GLU A 106 8.51 -7.96 29.78
N ASP A 107 9.50 -7.21 30.29
CA ASP A 107 9.48 -6.58 31.61
C ASP A 107 8.68 -5.27 31.68
N GLY A 108 8.07 -4.83 30.57
CA GLY A 108 7.31 -3.59 30.47
C GLY A 108 8.16 -2.33 30.23
N SER A 109 9.49 -2.47 30.15
CA SER A 109 10.37 -1.38 29.76
C SER A 109 10.21 -1.04 28.27
N GLN A 110 10.69 0.13 27.88
CA GLN A 110 10.60 0.60 26.50
C GLN A 110 11.79 0.08 25.70
N TYR A 111 11.54 -0.63 24.59
CA TYR A 111 12.62 -1.08 23.71
C TYR A 111 13.46 0.08 23.17
N VAL A 112 14.79 -0.11 23.22
CA VAL A 112 15.78 0.80 22.64
C VAL A 112 16.44 0.11 21.43
N PRO A 113 16.31 0.65 20.21
CA PRO A 113 17.00 0.11 19.03
C PRO A 113 18.53 0.13 19.16
N VAL A 114 19.20 -0.60 18.28
CA VAL A 114 20.66 -0.57 18.17
C VAL A 114 21.11 0.76 17.55
N ASP A 115 22.07 1.41 18.20
CA ASP A 115 22.71 2.64 17.73
C ASP A 115 23.41 2.43 16.38
N ASN A 116 23.41 3.48 15.55
CA ASN A 116 24.12 3.44 14.28
C ASN A 116 25.64 3.43 14.49
N HIS A 117 26.33 2.41 14.00
CA HIS A 117 27.79 2.30 14.09
C HIS A 117 28.47 3.43 13.34
N ALA A 118 29.40 4.12 14.00
CA ALA A 118 30.22 5.19 13.42
C ALA A 118 31.62 4.67 13.13
N TYR A 119 32.07 4.83 11.89
CA TYR A 119 33.40 4.39 11.47
C TYR A 119 34.45 5.40 11.96
N ALA A 120 35.47 4.89 12.67
CA ALA A 120 36.50 5.73 13.28
C ALA A 120 37.31 6.58 12.27
N ASP A 121 37.40 6.12 11.03
CA ASP A 121 38.12 6.82 9.95
C ASP A 121 37.31 7.98 9.31
N GLY A 122 36.02 8.10 9.61
CA GLY A 122 35.12 9.12 9.04
C GLY A 122 34.97 9.08 7.51
N ARG A 123 35.45 8.02 6.84
CA ARG A 123 35.53 7.98 5.37
C ARG A 123 34.19 7.67 4.73
N ARG A 124 33.87 8.43 3.67
CA ARG A 124 32.62 8.37 2.88
C ARG A 124 32.81 7.85 1.44
N ASP A 125 33.96 7.25 1.19
CA ASP A 125 34.39 6.73 -0.12
C ASP A 125 34.80 5.24 -0.04
N VAL A 126 34.83 4.66 1.16
CA VAL A 126 35.13 3.24 1.38
C VAL A 126 33.83 2.45 1.41
N GLN A 127 33.67 1.49 0.49
CA GLN A 127 32.59 0.52 0.59
C GLN A 127 32.85 -0.45 1.73
N ARG A 128 31.86 -0.61 2.61
CA ARG A 128 31.85 -1.55 3.72
C ARG A 128 30.66 -2.48 3.60
N ALA A 129 30.86 -3.72 4.00
CA ALA A 129 29.82 -4.74 4.09
C ALA A 129 29.52 -4.99 5.56
N VAL A 130 28.33 -4.61 6.01
CA VAL A 130 27.86 -4.94 7.35
C VAL A 130 27.15 -6.28 7.24
N SER A 131 27.66 -7.28 7.96
CA SER A 131 27.08 -8.62 7.93
C SER A 131 26.52 -9.01 9.29
N ILE A 132 25.35 -9.65 9.28
CA ILE A 132 24.70 -10.18 10.47
C ILE A 132 24.53 -11.68 10.30
N ASP A 133 25.09 -12.43 11.25
CA ASP A 133 24.87 -13.87 11.40
C ASP A 133 23.96 -14.12 12.61
N PHE A 134 22.79 -14.71 12.39
CA PHE A 134 21.80 -14.93 13.44
C PHE A 134 21.92 -16.32 14.05
N THR A 135 21.87 -16.41 15.39
CA THR A 135 21.84 -17.71 16.11
C THR A 135 20.45 -18.32 16.21
N CYS A 136 19.42 -17.64 15.69
CA CYS A 136 18.02 -18.05 15.72
C CYS A 136 17.38 -17.90 14.35
N ASP A 137 16.37 -18.70 14.05
CA ASP A 137 15.68 -18.65 12.76
C ASP A 137 14.95 -17.31 12.60
N ILE A 138 15.31 -16.55 11.55
CA ILE A 138 14.65 -15.30 11.20
C ILE A 138 13.54 -15.59 10.20
N TYR A 139 12.33 -15.13 10.53
CA TYR A 139 11.15 -15.30 9.66
C TYR A 139 10.68 -13.99 9.03
N TYR A 140 11.13 -12.84 9.53
CA TYR A 140 10.71 -11.53 9.05
C TYR A 140 11.90 -10.58 8.95
N ALA A 141 11.99 -9.86 7.82
CA ALA A 141 12.93 -8.78 7.59
C ALA A 141 12.19 -7.56 7.01
N ASN A 142 12.43 -6.39 7.59
CA ASN A 142 11.88 -5.12 7.10
C ASN A 142 12.96 -4.05 7.02
N ILE A 143 13.07 -3.43 5.86
CA ILE A 143 14.01 -2.36 5.55
C ILE A 143 13.19 -1.15 5.11
N GLY A 144 13.20 -0.11 5.92
CA GLY A 144 12.45 1.12 5.66
C GLY A 144 13.37 2.33 5.55
N THR A 145 13.16 3.15 4.52
CA THR A 145 13.78 4.47 4.38
C THR A 145 15.31 4.44 4.48
N CYS A 146 15.97 3.50 3.80
CA CYS A 146 17.42 3.36 3.84
C CYS A 146 18.08 3.90 2.56
N LYS A 147 19.31 4.39 2.68
CA LYS A 147 20.21 4.58 1.54
C LYS A 147 21.36 3.59 1.67
N MET A 148 21.45 2.66 0.74
CA MET A 148 22.46 1.60 0.69
C MET A 148 23.21 1.67 -0.64
N THR A 149 24.40 1.08 -0.73
CA THR A 149 25.13 1.11 -2.01
C THR A 149 24.61 0.08 -3.00
N ALA A 150 23.99 -0.99 -2.52
CA ALA A 150 23.38 -2.05 -3.34
C ALA A 150 22.28 -2.74 -2.53
N PHE A 151 21.39 -3.47 -3.22
CA PHE A 151 20.40 -4.32 -2.56
C PHE A 151 21.08 -5.34 -1.63
N PRO A 152 20.54 -5.56 -0.42
CA PRO A 152 21.16 -6.45 0.56
C PRO A 152 21.20 -7.90 0.08
N ILE A 153 22.17 -8.66 0.58
CA ILE A 153 22.15 -10.12 0.48
C ILE A 153 21.20 -10.64 1.56
N VAL A 154 20.19 -11.39 1.13
CA VAL A 154 19.15 -11.96 1.99
C VAL A 154 19.23 -13.49 1.93
N ASP A 155 20.27 -14.03 2.56
CA ASP A 155 20.52 -15.47 2.63
C ASP A 155 19.91 -16.00 3.93
N ILE A 156 18.58 -15.97 4.00
CA ILE A 156 17.83 -16.42 5.17
C ILE A 156 16.85 -17.50 4.71
N PRO A 157 17.24 -18.79 4.73
CA PRO A 157 16.39 -19.88 4.22
C PRO A 157 15.01 -19.96 4.90
N GLY A 158 14.94 -19.52 6.17
CA GLY A 158 13.73 -19.47 6.97
C GLY A 158 12.83 -18.25 6.76
N LEU A 159 13.21 -17.31 5.89
CA LEU A 159 12.51 -16.04 5.74
C LEU A 159 11.13 -16.24 5.09
N GLU A 160 10.10 -15.75 5.77
CA GLU A 160 8.70 -15.81 5.34
C GLU A 160 8.20 -14.45 4.83
N PHE A 161 8.67 -13.36 5.43
CA PHE A 161 8.26 -11.99 5.13
C PHE A 161 9.47 -11.13 4.79
N LEU A 162 9.47 -10.57 3.58
CA LEU A 162 10.44 -9.57 3.15
C LEU A 162 9.71 -8.28 2.80
N VAL A 163 10.00 -7.21 3.54
CA VAL A 163 9.49 -5.86 3.29
C VAL A 163 10.66 -4.93 3.03
N VAL A 164 10.67 -4.28 1.88
CA VAL A 164 11.67 -3.27 1.53
C VAL A 164 10.93 -2.07 0.97
N SER A 165 11.02 -0.93 1.65
CA SER A 165 10.28 0.27 1.27
C SER A 165 11.15 1.53 1.30
N HIS A 166 10.91 2.43 0.34
CA HIS A 166 11.53 3.75 0.24
C HIS A 166 13.05 3.71 0.38
N THR A 167 13.68 2.73 -0.27
CA THR A 167 15.11 2.44 -0.10
C THR A 167 15.85 2.68 -1.40
N MET A 168 16.82 3.60 -1.39
CA MET A 168 17.62 3.93 -2.57
C MET A 168 18.91 3.12 -2.59
N TYR A 169 19.23 2.56 -3.76
CA TYR A 169 20.54 1.95 -4.03
C TYR A 169 21.37 2.87 -4.91
N VAL A 170 22.63 3.09 -4.51
CA VAL A 170 23.58 3.88 -5.31
C VAL A 170 23.96 3.13 -6.59
N ASN A 171 24.05 1.79 -6.52
CA ASN A 171 24.41 0.91 -7.62
C ASN A 171 23.33 -0.18 -7.82
N ASP A 172 23.03 -0.44 -9.10
CA ASP A 172 22.24 -1.56 -9.63
C ASP A 172 20.76 -1.69 -9.18
N GLY A 173 20.00 -2.48 -9.96
CA GLY A 173 18.65 -2.92 -9.63
C GLY A 173 18.63 -4.04 -8.59
N ILE A 174 17.45 -4.61 -8.32
CA ILE A 174 17.31 -5.73 -7.37
C ILE A 174 17.98 -6.98 -7.96
N PRO A 175 18.98 -7.59 -7.31
CA PRO A 175 19.63 -8.83 -7.72
C PRO A 175 18.72 -10.00 -7.36
N VAL A 176 17.78 -10.27 -8.26
CA VAL A 176 16.69 -11.23 -8.09
C VAL A 176 17.16 -12.68 -7.93
N ASP A 177 18.35 -13.00 -8.42
CA ASP A 177 19.04 -14.26 -8.19
C ASP A 177 19.28 -14.53 -6.69
N LYS A 178 19.39 -13.48 -5.86
CA LYS A 178 19.60 -13.64 -4.41
C LYS A 178 18.32 -13.97 -3.65
N LEU A 179 17.14 -13.59 -4.15
CA LEU A 179 15.86 -13.99 -3.57
C LEU A 179 15.59 -15.50 -3.71
N SER A 180 16.28 -16.16 -4.65
CA SER A 180 16.17 -17.60 -4.85
C SER A 180 16.50 -18.41 -3.60
N ARG A 181 17.38 -17.91 -2.71
CA ARG A 181 17.83 -18.61 -1.48
C ARG A 181 16.82 -18.55 -0.32
N SER A 182 15.91 -17.58 -0.33
CA SER A 182 14.84 -17.46 0.66
C SER A 182 13.63 -18.30 0.22
N ASN A 183 13.65 -19.59 0.54
CA ASN A 183 12.71 -20.58 0.00
C ASN A 183 11.33 -20.61 0.67
N LYS A 184 11.18 -19.97 1.83
CA LYS A 184 9.92 -19.95 2.60
C LYS A 184 9.12 -18.66 2.46
N LEU A 185 9.47 -17.80 1.52
CA LEU A 185 8.78 -16.52 1.31
C LEU A 185 7.30 -16.76 1.00
N ILE A 186 6.44 -16.14 1.81
CA ILE A 186 4.99 -16.12 1.64
C ILE A 186 4.46 -14.68 1.46
N TYR A 187 5.25 -13.67 1.84
CA TYR A 187 4.93 -12.25 1.72
C TYR A 187 6.16 -11.51 1.18
N ILE A 188 5.99 -10.83 0.04
CA ILE A 188 7.03 -10.01 -0.57
C ILE A 188 6.45 -8.62 -0.83
N GLU A 189 7.09 -7.60 -0.28
CA GLU A 189 6.77 -6.21 -0.57
C GLU A 189 8.05 -5.44 -0.91
N LEU A 190 8.07 -4.90 -2.12
CA LEU A 190 9.11 -4.04 -2.67
C LEU A 190 8.42 -2.76 -3.14
N SER A 191 8.64 -1.64 -2.45
CA SER A 191 7.89 -0.40 -2.66
C SER A 191 8.84 0.80 -2.73
N ASN A 192 8.93 1.48 -3.89
CA ASN A 192 9.89 2.59 -4.10
C ASN A 192 11.35 2.18 -3.78
N VAL A 193 11.82 1.10 -4.37
CA VAL A 193 13.14 0.52 -4.10
C VAL A 193 14.05 0.65 -5.31
N GLY A 194 15.21 1.29 -5.14
CA GLY A 194 16.24 1.40 -6.18
C GLY A 194 15.73 2.02 -7.49
N GLN A 195 16.24 1.52 -8.61
CA GLN A 195 15.73 1.85 -9.95
C GLN A 195 14.62 0.90 -10.37
N ARG A 196 13.67 1.43 -11.15
CA ARG A 196 12.58 0.66 -11.74
C ARG A 196 13.13 -0.42 -12.69
N MET A 197 12.59 -1.62 -12.59
CA MET A 197 12.96 -2.77 -13.43
C MET A 197 12.04 -2.83 -14.65
N THR A 198 12.59 -3.20 -15.81
CA THR A 198 11.80 -3.40 -17.04
C THR A 198 11.21 -4.80 -17.15
N GLU A 199 11.71 -5.74 -16.35
CA GLU A 199 11.28 -7.15 -16.37
C GLU A 199 10.87 -7.61 -14.96
N MET A 200 9.77 -8.34 -14.91
CA MET A 200 9.25 -9.06 -13.76
C MET A 200 10.16 -10.27 -13.49
N PRO A 201 10.81 -10.33 -12.33
CA PRO A 201 11.79 -11.37 -12.07
C PRO A 201 11.18 -12.78 -11.97
N GLU A 202 11.77 -13.75 -12.68
CA GLU A 202 11.38 -15.17 -12.57
C GLU A 202 11.56 -15.69 -11.13
N ALA A 203 12.60 -15.24 -10.42
CA ALA A 203 12.83 -15.60 -9.02
C ALA A 203 11.71 -15.15 -8.06
N ILE A 204 10.86 -14.21 -8.49
CA ILE A 204 9.64 -13.81 -7.76
C ILE A 204 8.46 -14.64 -8.26
N THR A 205 8.22 -14.70 -9.57
CA THR A 205 7.03 -15.39 -10.14
C THR A 205 7.06 -16.91 -9.99
N SER A 206 8.23 -17.50 -9.70
CA SER A 206 8.38 -18.91 -9.34
C SER A 206 8.05 -19.24 -7.88
N LYS A 207 7.85 -18.24 -7.01
CA LYS A 207 7.52 -18.45 -5.58
C LYS A 207 6.01 -18.70 -5.42
N THR A 208 5.58 -19.93 -5.70
CA THR A 208 4.16 -20.32 -5.74
C THR A 208 3.42 -20.23 -4.40
N GLU A 209 4.14 -20.23 -3.28
CA GLU A 209 3.58 -20.14 -1.93
C GLU A 209 3.22 -18.70 -1.50
N VAL A 210 3.69 -17.70 -2.25
CA VAL A 210 3.45 -16.27 -1.92
C VAL A 210 1.97 -15.95 -2.02
N TYR A 211 1.41 -15.41 -0.94
CA TYR A 211 0.02 -14.93 -0.87
C TYR A 211 -0.09 -13.41 -1.03
N TYR A 212 0.99 -12.67 -0.77
CA TYR A 212 1.04 -11.21 -0.93
C TYR A 212 2.26 -10.81 -1.76
N LEU A 213 2.01 -10.09 -2.85
CA LEU A 213 3.06 -9.48 -3.67
C LEU A 213 2.78 -7.99 -3.87
N GLY A 214 3.60 -7.14 -3.27
CA GLY A 214 3.63 -5.70 -3.51
C GLY A 214 4.87 -5.31 -4.31
N MET A 215 4.66 -4.63 -5.43
CA MET A 215 5.72 -4.15 -6.33
C MET A 215 5.53 -2.65 -6.63
N PHE A 216 5.06 -1.87 -5.65
CA PHE A 216 4.71 -0.46 -5.82
C PHE A 216 5.86 0.34 -6.44
N ASN A 217 5.62 0.94 -7.61
CA ASN A 217 6.60 1.73 -8.36
C ASN A 217 7.90 0.99 -8.71
N MET A 218 7.87 -0.35 -8.78
CA MET A 218 9.06 -1.18 -9.02
C MET A 218 9.26 -1.59 -10.47
N LEU A 219 8.20 -1.62 -11.28
CA LEU A 219 8.21 -2.21 -12.61
C LEU A 219 7.83 -1.18 -13.68
N ASP A 220 8.41 -1.29 -14.86
CA ASP A 220 7.99 -0.59 -16.07
C ASP A 220 7.27 -1.59 -16.98
N LEU A 221 5.95 -1.63 -16.89
CA LEU A 221 5.10 -2.62 -17.57
C LEU A 221 4.49 -2.10 -18.88
N ARG A 222 5.11 -1.09 -19.50
CA ARG A 222 4.64 -0.55 -20.79
C ARG A 222 4.70 -1.58 -21.92
N ASP A 223 5.71 -2.44 -21.90
CA ASP A 223 5.83 -3.59 -22.81
C ASP A 223 5.47 -4.87 -22.06
N ILE A 224 4.19 -5.26 -22.14
CA ILE A 224 3.64 -6.42 -21.43
C ILE A 224 4.25 -7.73 -21.93
N GLU A 225 4.64 -7.79 -23.20
CA GLU A 225 5.13 -9.02 -23.81
C GLU A 225 6.58 -9.32 -23.41
N SER A 226 7.42 -8.27 -23.28
CA SER A 226 8.82 -8.44 -22.85
C SER A 226 8.99 -8.34 -21.33
N SER A 227 8.11 -7.63 -20.62
CA SER A 227 8.26 -7.43 -19.17
C SER A 227 8.03 -8.68 -18.32
N GLY A 228 7.57 -9.81 -18.88
CA GLY A 228 7.38 -11.05 -18.13
C GLY A 228 6.24 -11.02 -17.10
N ILE A 229 5.44 -9.95 -17.03
CA ILE A 229 4.30 -9.83 -16.10
C ILE A 229 3.28 -10.95 -16.27
N ARG A 230 3.13 -11.50 -17.50
CA ARG A 230 2.26 -12.66 -17.77
C ARG A 230 2.67 -13.93 -16.98
N ASN A 231 3.88 -14.00 -16.44
CA ASN A 231 4.28 -15.09 -15.56
C ASN A 231 3.63 -15.04 -14.17
N ILE A 232 2.91 -13.96 -13.84
CA ILE A 232 2.13 -13.87 -12.60
C ILE A 232 1.16 -15.04 -12.43
N LYS A 233 0.64 -15.60 -13.54
CA LYS A 233 -0.24 -16.77 -13.58
C LYS A 233 0.32 -17.99 -12.84
N ASN A 234 1.63 -18.06 -12.62
CA ASN A 234 2.28 -19.18 -11.90
C ASN A 234 2.06 -19.09 -10.38
N MET A 235 1.77 -17.91 -9.84
CA MET A 235 1.63 -17.66 -8.40
C MET A 235 0.23 -18.03 -7.88
N LYS A 236 -0.13 -19.31 -7.95
CA LYS A 236 -1.51 -19.78 -7.66
C LYS A 236 -2.00 -19.53 -6.23
N ASN A 237 -1.11 -19.26 -5.27
CA ASN A 237 -1.49 -18.93 -3.90
C ASN A 237 -1.73 -17.43 -3.66
N LEU A 238 -1.51 -16.58 -4.67
CA LEU A 238 -1.57 -15.12 -4.54
C LEU A 238 -2.99 -14.65 -4.21
N GLN A 239 -3.12 -13.88 -3.12
CA GLN A 239 -4.38 -13.30 -2.62
C GLN A 239 -4.43 -11.79 -2.80
N THR A 240 -3.27 -11.13 -2.66
CA THR A 240 -3.13 -9.69 -2.85
C THR A 240 -2.00 -9.38 -3.82
N LEU A 241 -2.30 -8.61 -4.86
CA LEU A 241 -1.35 -8.12 -5.84
C LEU A 241 -1.40 -6.60 -5.93
N GLU A 242 -0.27 -5.94 -5.67
CA GLU A 242 -0.12 -4.50 -5.80
C GLU A 242 0.94 -4.14 -6.85
N LEU A 243 0.45 -3.53 -7.94
CA LEU A 243 1.20 -3.07 -9.11
C LEU A 243 0.99 -1.57 -9.36
N SER A 244 0.53 -0.83 -8.35
CA SER A 244 0.32 0.60 -8.49
C SER A 244 1.62 1.30 -8.87
N SER A 245 1.54 2.31 -9.73
CA SER A 245 2.71 3.02 -10.28
C SER A 245 3.70 2.15 -11.09
N CYS A 246 3.26 1.04 -11.68
CA CYS A 246 4.11 0.18 -12.52
C CYS A 246 3.94 0.36 -14.05
N TYR A 247 3.31 1.45 -14.52
CA TYR A 247 2.95 1.68 -15.93
C TYR A 247 2.09 0.58 -16.59
N LEU A 248 1.38 -0.22 -15.80
CA LEU A 248 0.43 -1.18 -16.34
C LEU A 248 -0.84 -0.43 -16.76
N ASP A 249 -1.17 -0.47 -18.05
CA ASP A 249 -2.28 0.27 -18.65
C ASP A 249 -3.56 -0.57 -18.82
N ARG A 250 -3.51 -1.87 -18.49
CA ARG A 250 -4.62 -2.79 -18.70
C ARG A 250 -4.70 -3.91 -17.68
N TYR A 251 -5.93 -4.39 -17.49
CA TYR A 251 -6.20 -5.66 -16.87
C TYR A 251 -5.82 -6.79 -17.84
N ILE A 252 -4.75 -7.51 -17.54
CA ILE A 252 -4.28 -8.65 -18.35
C ILE A 252 -5.09 -9.91 -18.05
N LYS A 253 -5.22 -10.78 -19.04
CA LYS A 253 -6.00 -12.03 -18.90
C LYS A 253 -5.49 -12.96 -17.80
N GLU A 254 -4.18 -12.95 -17.52
CA GLU A 254 -3.55 -13.80 -16.51
C GLU A 254 -4.03 -13.54 -15.08
N PHE A 255 -4.62 -12.37 -14.80
CA PHE A 255 -5.26 -12.14 -13.50
C PHE A 255 -6.46 -13.08 -13.27
N ASN A 256 -7.13 -13.55 -14.33
CA ASN A 256 -8.21 -14.54 -14.23
C ASN A 256 -7.69 -15.96 -13.98
N ASP A 257 -6.40 -16.22 -14.18
CA ASP A 257 -5.77 -17.51 -13.90
C ASP A 257 -5.39 -17.70 -12.43
N LEU A 258 -5.64 -16.69 -11.57
CA LEU A 258 -5.25 -16.67 -10.17
C LEU A 258 -6.44 -17.05 -9.27
N PRO A 259 -6.53 -18.30 -8.79
CA PRO A 259 -7.75 -18.82 -8.15
C PRO A 259 -8.00 -18.28 -6.73
N LYS A 260 -7.00 -17.63 -6.12
CA LYS A 260 -7.10 -17.07 -4.76
C LYS A 260 -7.02 -15.54 -4.72
N LEU A 261 -6.89 -14.87 -5.88
CA LEU A 261 -6.70 -13.43 -5.92
C LEU A 261 -7.99 -12.72 -5.51
N THR A 262 -7.95 -12.05 -4.35
CA THR A 262 -9.08 -11.32 -3.78
C THR A 262 -8.91 -9.81 -3.83
N SER A 263 -7.67 -9.32 -3.83
CA SER A 263 -7.36 -7.89 -3.88
C SER A 263 -6.36 -7.59 -4.99
N LEU A 264 -6.72 -6.67 -5.88
CA LEU A 264 -5.89 -6.21 -6.98
C LEU A 264 -5.79 -4.70 -6.95
N ARG A 265 -4.55 -4.19 -6.87
CA ARG A 265 -4.25 -2.76 -6.97
C ARG A 265 -3.38 -2.52 -8.18
N MET A 266 -3.88 -1.71 -9.10
CA MET A 266 -3.14 -1.22 -10.27
C MET A 266 -3.32 0.30 -10.42
N ASN A 267 -3.61 0.95 -9.29
CA ASN A 267 -3.84 2.38 -9.14
C ASN A 267 -2.74 3.22 -9.81
N PRO A 268 -3.07 4.46 -10.18
CA PRO A 268 -2.43 5.16 -11.28
C PRO A 268 -0.92 5.29 -11.19
N GLY A 269 -0.38 5.39 -12.40
CA GLY A 269 1.03 5.53 -12.69
C GLY A 269 1.78 6.56 -11.88
N PRO A 270 3.12 6.49 -11.91
CA PRO A 270 3.94 7.60 -11.46
C PRO A 270 3.60 8.87 -12.25
N SER A 271 4.00 10.03 -11.73
CA SER A 271 3.62 11.35 -12.25
C SER A 271 4.00 11.61 -13.72
N ASP A 272 4.86 10.81 -14.32
CA ASP A 272 5.26 10.90 -15.73
C ASP A 272 4.52 9.91 -16.63
N MET A 273 3.75 8.95 -16.08
CA MET A 273 2.98 7.97 -16.86
C MET A 273 2.02 8.63 -17.86
N TRP A 274 1.56 9.84 -17.57
CA TRP A 274 0.61 10.59 -18.39
C TRP A 274 1.19 11.10 -19.70
N ASN A 275 2.52 11.06 -19.86
CA ASN A 275 3.16 11.31 -21.14
C ASN A 275 2.99 10.14 -22.11
N TYR A 276 2.50 8.99 -21.63
CA TYR A 276 2.45 7.74 -22.39
C TYR A 276 1.04 7.21 -22.61
N PHE A 277 0.09 7.49 -21.70
CA PHE A 277 -1.27 6.94 -21.76
C PHE A 277 -2.33 7.98 -21.44
N ASP A 278 -3.53 7.85 -22.05
CA ASP A 278 -4.72 8.56 -21.60
C ASP A 278 -5.28 7.87 -20.35
N ILE A 279 -5.00 8.46 -19.19
CA ILE A 279 -5.41 7.95 -17.88
C ILE A 279 -6.91 7.74 -17.74
N ASN A 280 -7.76 8.49 -18.46
CA ASN A 280 -9.21 8.33 -18.33
C ASN A 280 -9.70 7.00 -18.91
N THR A 281 -8.89 6.36 -19.74
CA THR A 281 -9.17 5.05 -20.35
C THR A 281 -8.54 3.89 -19.59
N LEU A 282 -7.85 4.16 -18.47
CA LEU A 282 -7.15 3.13 -17.72
C LEU A 282 -7.95 2.64 -16.51
N PRO A 283 -7.91 1.34 -16.20
CA PRO A 283 -7.34 0.29 -17.04
C PRO A 283 -8.24 0.00 -18.25
N SER A 284 -7.62 -0.32 -19.39
CA SER A 284 -8.29 -1.09 -20.45
C SER A 284 -8.33 -2.58 -20.08
N PHE A 285 -9.00 -3.43 -20.86
CA PHE A 285 -9.21 -4.84 -20.49
C PHE A 285 -8.91 -5.80 -21.66
N GLU A 286 -8.11 -6.83 -21.40
CA GLU A 286 -7.91 -7.97 -22.32
C GLU A 286 -9.00 -9.04 -22.21
N VAL A 287 -9.95 -8.87 -21.28
CA VAL A 287 -10.98 -9.86 -20.94
C VAL A 287 -12.36 -9.23 -20.86
N ASP A 288 -13.38 -10.01 -21.18
CA ASP A 288 -14.77 -9.56 -21.06
C ASP A 288 -15.20 -9.39 -19.60
N LYS A 289 -14.71 -10.26 -18.71
CA LYS A 289 -15.01 -10.24 -17.27
C LYS A 289 -13.75 -10.35 -16.43
N ILE A 290 -13.71 -9.60 -15.33
CA ILE A 290 -12.64 -9.72 -14.34
C ILE A 290 -12.76 -11.02 -13.54
N ASN A 291 -11.71 -11.35 -12.79
CA ASN A 291 -11.66 -12.55 -11.98
C ASN A 291 -12.73 -12.49 -10.88
N PRO A 292 -13.68 -13.45 -10.83
CA PRO A 292 -14.82 -13.41 -9.91
C PRO A 292 -14.44 -13.52 -8.42
N ASN A 293 -13.18 -13.83 -8.11
CA ASN A 293 -12.67 -13.87 -6.74
C ASN A 293 -12.24 -12.48 -6.22
N ILE A 294 -11.98 -11.52 -7.11
CA ILE A 294 -11.50 -10.18 -6.75
C ILE A 294 -12.67 -9.41 -6.13
N ASN A 295 -12.66 -9.25 -4.80
CA ASN A 295 -13.67 -8.45 -4.10
C ASN A 295 -13.22 -7.02 -3.80
N ASP A 296 -11.93 -6.73 -3.96
CA ASP A 296 -11.31 -5.40 -3.81
C ASP A 296 -10.48 -5.07 -5.05
N PHE A 297 -11.02 -4.24 -5.95
CA PHE A 297 -10.32 -3.77 -7.13
C PHE A 297 -10.08 -2.27 -7.06
N SER A 298 -8.83 -1.89 -6.79
CA SER A 298 -8.45 -0.49 -6.66
C SER A 298 -7.71 -0.03 -7.91
N PHE A 299 -8.32 0.89 -8.66
CA PHE A 299 -7.71 1.56 -9.81
C PHE A 299 -7.90 3.09 -9.86
N LEU A 300 -8.70 3.67 -8.96
CA LEU A 300 -9.02 5.11 -8.91
C LEU A 300 -8.35 5.86 -7.74
N ASN A 301 -7.56 5.20 -6.89
CA ASN A 301 -6.91 5.88 -5.77
C ASN A 301 -5.69 6.67 -6.25
N ASP A 302 -5.82 7.99 -6.32
CA ASP A 302 -4.85 8.88 -7.00
C ASP A 302 -3.76 9.46 -6.05
N TRP A 303 -3.62 8.95 -4.82
CA TRP A 303 -2.64 9.45 -3.82
C TRP A 303 -1.22 9.60 -4.40
N VAL A 304 -0.87 8.75 -5.37
CA VAL A 304 0.49 8.63 -5.94
C VAL A 304 0.63 9.23 -7.34
N SER A 305 -0.48 9.71 -7.93
CA SER A 305 -0.57 10.06 -9.34
C SER A 305 -1.02 11.50 -9.58
N GLY A 306 -0.55 12.44 -8.76
CA GLY A 306 -0.69 13.89 -8.97
C GLY A 306 -1.91 14.33 -9.78
N GLU A 307 -3.11 14.00 -9.28
CA GLU A 307 -4.41 14.61 -9.60
C GLU A 307 -4.66 14.95 -11.08
N ARG A 308 -4.58 13.99 -12.00
CA ARG A 308 -4.87 14.27 -13.43
C ARG A 308 -6.14 13.64 -13.98
N ARG A 309 -6.58 12.50 -13.42
CA ARG A 309 -7.74 11.77 -13.93
C ARG A 309 -9.00 12.59 -13.71
N THR A 310 -9.82 12.73 -14.75
CA THR A 310 -11.09 13.47 -14.68
C THR A 310 -12.30 12.56 -14.85
N GLY A 311 -12.15 11.39 -15.48
CA GLY A 311 -13.22 10.41 -15.72
C GLY A 311 -13.15 9.17 -14.84
N TRP A 312 -14.28 8.48 -14.68
CA TRP A 312 -14.42 7.29 -13.82
C TRP A 312 -14.07 5.98 -14.54
N ASN A 313 -13.48 6.05 -15.74
CA ASN A 313 -13.26 4.92 -16.64
C ASN A 313 -14.57 4.22 -17.08
N ASP A 314 -15.63 5.03 -17.26
CA ASP A 314 -16.99 4.60 -17.56
C ASP A 314 -17.07 3.63 -18.76
N ASP A 315 -16.35 3.98 -19.83
CA ASP A 315 -16.38 3.26 -21.11
C ASP A 315 -15.73 1.87 -21.06
N ASN A 316 -14.83 1.62 -20.09
CA ASN A 316 -14.08 0.37 -20.00
C ASN A 316 -14.58 -0.55 -18.90
N MET A 317 -15.17 0.00 -17.83
CA MET A 317 -15.61 -0.77 -16.66
C MET A 317 -16.98 -1.43 -16.84
N SER A 318 -17.86 -0.85 -17.66
CA SER A 318 -19.20 -1.37 -17.89
C SER A 318 -19.16 -2.78 -18.50
N GLY A 319 -19.98 -3.69 -17.99
CA GLY A 319 -20.08 -5.08 -18.46
C GLY A 319 -18.95 -6.01 -18.01
N ARG A 320 -18.03 -5.55 -17.14
CA ARG A 320 -16.85 -6.34 -16.72
C ARG A 320 -17.12 -7.35 -15.62
N GLY A 321 -18.39 -7.58 -15.28
CA GLY A 321 -18.79 -8.54 -14.25
C GLY A 321 -18.45 -8.05 -12.84
N LEU A 322 -18.86 -6.84 -12.49
CA LEU A 322 -18.46 -6.16 -11.25
C LEU A 322 -19.28 -6.59 -10.02
N GLU A 323 -20.19 -7.55 -10.14
CA GLU A 323 -21.21 -7.88 -9.13
C GLU A 323 -20.67 -8.31 -7.76
N HIS A 324 -19.43 -8.77 -7.72
CA HIS A 324 -18.78 -9.36 -6.57
C HIS A 324 -17.83 -8.37 -5.85
N LEU A 325 -17.62 -7.17 -6.40
CA LEU A 325 -16.83 -6.12 -5.76
C LEU A 325 -17.56 -5.59 -4.52
N THR A 326 -16.83 -5.53 -3.40
CA THR A 326 -17.36 -5.14 -2.09
C THR A 326 -17.01 -3.71 -1.70
N SER A 327 -16.01 -3.12 -2.36
CA SER A 327 -15.51 -1.75 -2.15
C SER A 327 -15.49 -0.98 -3.47
N PHE A 328 -15.79 0.32 -3.40
CA PHE A 328 -15.50 1.28 -4.47
C PHE A 328 -14.68 2.42 -3.89
N ILE A 329 -13.44 2.57 -4.36
CA ILE A 329 -12.43 3.43 -3.72
C ILE A 329 -11.88 4.41 -4.76
N ALA A 330 -12.15 5.70 -4.56
CA ALA A 330 -11.65 6.83 -5.34
C ALA A 330 -11.16 7.93 -4.40
N THR A 331 -10.20 7.56 -3.54
CA THR A 331 -9.59 8.43 -2.55
C THR A 331 -8.46 9.26 -3.16
N ASN A 332 -8.30 10.51 -2.71
CA ASN A 332 -7.28 11.44 -3.23
C ASN A 332 -7.41 11.77 -4.72
N SER A 333 -8.57 11.50 -5.30
CA SER A 333 -8.90 11.71 -6.71
C SER A 333 -9.43 13.13 -6.92
N ASN A 334 -8.58 14.12 -6.70
CA ASN A 334 -8.96 15.54 -6.66
C ASN A 334 -9.39 16.14 -8.00
N SER A 335 -8.96 15.55 -9.12
CA SER A 335 -9.39 15.96 -10.46
C SER A 335 -10.58 15.17 -11.00
N LEU A 336 -10.95 14.07 -10.34
CA LEU A 336 -12.07 13.24 -10.75
C LEU A 336 -13.36 14.06 -10.71
N ARG A 337 -14.16 14.00 -11.76
CA ARG A 337 -15.45 14.69 -11.83
C ARG A 337 -16.38 14.17 -10.73
N MET A 338 -17.06 15.08 -10.04
CA MET A 338 -18.01 14.75 -8.97
C MET A 338 -19.47 15.05 -9.36
N ASP A 339 -19.67 15.73 -10.49
CA ASP A 339 -20.98 16.15 -11.00
C ASP A 339 -21.75 15.03 -11.72
N LYS A 340 -21.07 13.94 -12.08
CA LYS A 340 -21.68 12.72 -12.62
C LYS A 340 -20.83 11.52 -12.22
N LEU A 341 -21.47 10.56 -11.57
CA LEU A 341 -20.88 9.29 -11.16
C LEU A 341 -21.08 8.22 -12.24
N PRO A 342 -20.30 7.12 -12.20
CA PRO A 342 -20.34 6.11 -13.24
C PRO A 342 -21.56 5.20 -13.14
N ASP A 343 -22.21 4.92 -14.27
CA ASP A 343 -23.40 4.04 -14.32
C ASP A 343 -23.05 2.58 -14.01
N TYR A 344 -21.80 2.13 -14.23
CA TYR A 344 -21.38 0.76 -13.92
C TYR A 344 -21.49 0.41 -12.43
N ILE A 345 -21.65 1.40 -11.53
CA ILE A 345 -21.94 1.14 -10.11
C ILE A 345 -23.25 0.35 -9.92
N TYR A 346 -24.18 0.39 -10.88
CA TYR A 346 -25.40 -0.44 -10.87
C TYR A 346 -25.10 -1.95 -11.01
N GLU A 347 -23.95 -2.30 -11.57
CA GLU A 347 -23.49 -3.69 -11.68
C GLU A 347 -22.89 -4.21 -10.36
N MET A 348 -22.39 -3.32 -9.49
CA MET A 348 -21.66 -3.65 -8.25
C MET A 348 -22.58 -4.15 -7.12
N ARG A 349 -23.27 -5.27 -7.32
CA ARG A 349 -24.30 -5.77 -6.40
C ARG A 349 -23.81 -6.13 -5.00
N ALA A 350 -22.53 -6.41 -4.79
CA ALA A 350 -21.95 -6.73 -3.48
C ALA A 350 -21.37 -5.50 -2.73
N ILE A 351 -21.37 -4.31 -3.32
CA ILE A 351 -20.72 -3.14 -2.72
C ILE A 351 -21.31 -2.80 -1.34
N THR A 352 -20.43 -2.61 -0.37
CA THR A 352 -20.77 -2.24 1.01
C THR A 352 -20.18 -0.90 1.42
N GLY A 353 -19.16 -0.42 0.70
CA GLY A 353 -18.50 0.85 0.93
C GLY A 353 -18.20 1.61 -0.35
N PHE A 354 -18.45 2.92 -0.36
CA PHE A 354 -17.99 3.86 -1.37
C PHE A 354 -17.15 4.96 -0.70
N ASN A 355 -15.86 5.03 -1.03
CA ASN A 355 -14.92 5.95 -0.41
C ASN A 355 -14.37 6.96 -1.42
N VAL A 356 -14.66 8.25 -1.20
CA VAL A 356 -14.14 9.41 -1.92
C VAL A 356 -13.44 10.39 -0.97
N ASN A 357 -12.95 9.90 0.17
CA ASN A 357 -12.23 10.75 1.12
C ASN A 357 -10.97 11.34 0.48
N ALA A 358 -10.61 12.55 0.92
CA ALA A 358 -9.54 13.36 0.35
C ALA A 358 -9.73 13.71 -1.14
N SER A 359 -10.94 13.57 -1.70
CA SER A 359 -11.27 13.91 -3.10
C SER A 359 -12.24 15.11 -3.20
N THR A 360 -12.72 15.64 -2.07
CA THR A 360 -13.83 16.62 -1.97
C THR A 360 -13.40 17.93 -1.31
N HIS A 361 -12.22 18.42 -1.67
CA HIS A 361 -11.53 19.55 -1.01
C HIS A 361 -12.19 20.94 -1.16
N SER A 362 -13.23 21.09 -1.99
CA SER A 362 -13.99 22.34 -2.14
C SER A 362 -15.48 22.13 -1.88
N GLN A 363 -16.18 23.21 -1.51
CA GLN A 363 -17.63 23.18 -1.27
C GLN A 363 -18.38 22.66 -2.50
N LYS A 364 -18.04 23.19 -3.68
CA LYS A 364 -18.65 22.78 -4.95
C LYS A 364 -18.48 21.28 -5.19
N ARG A 365 -17.28 20.72 -5.00
CA ARG A 365 -17.02 19.29 -5.22
C ARG A 365 -17.79 18.41 -4.24
N SER A 366 -17.86 18.81 -2.97
CA SER A 366 -18.65 18.10 -1.95
C SER A 366 -20.13 18.08 -2.31
N ASP A 367 -20.66 19.22 -2.73
CA ASP A 367 -22.07 19.37 -3.12
C ASP A 367 -22.36 18.62 -4.42
N ASP A 368 -21.49 18.73 -5.43
CA ASP A 368 -21.59 17.99 -6.70
C ASP A 368 -21.64 16.48 -6.45
N PHE A 369 -20.75 15.94 -5.61
CA PHE A 369 -20.73 14.51 -5.27
C PHE A 369 -22.05 14.06 -4.63
N VAL A 370 -22.52 14.78 -3.62
CA VAL A 370 -23.77 14.41 -2.92
C VAL A 370 -24.96 14.52 -3.86
N ASN A 371 -25.01 15.56 -4.69
CA ASN A 371 -26.07 15.77 -5.66
C ASN A 371 -26.11 14.64 -6.68
N SER A 372 -24.98 14.35 -7.33
CA SER A 372 -24.90 13.30 -8.35
C SER A 372 -25.11 11.91 -7.77
N PHE A 373 -24.61 11.64 -6.56
CA PHE A 373 -24.85 10.38 -5.87
C PHE A 373 -26.32 10.18 -5.51
N TYR A 374 -26.98 11.21 -4.98
CA TYR A 374 -28.41 11.16 -4.71
C TYR A 374 -29.20 10.87 -6.00
N ASP A 375 -28.92 11.61 -7.07
CA ASP A 375 -29.60 11.48 -8.36
C ASP A 375 -29.38 10.08 -8.96
N LEU A 376 -28.18 9.52 -8.83
CA LEU A 376 -27.86 8.15 -9.22
C LEU A 376 -28.66 7.11 -8.43
N VAL A 377 -28.75 7.26 -7.10
CA VAL A 377 -29.49 6.33 -6.23
C VAL A 377 -30.99 6.36 -6.53
N VAL A 378 -31.60 7.56 -6.59
CA VAL A 378 -33.06 7.69 -6.76
C VAL A 378 -33.50 7.54 -8.21
N GLY A 379 -32.60 7.80 -9.17
CA GLY A 379 -32.82 7.62 -10.60
C GLY A 379 -32.71 6.16 -11.05
N TRP A 380 -32.15 5.27 -10.23
CA TRP A 380 -32.07 3.86 -10.55
C TRP A 380 -33.46 3.21 -10.52
N ASP A 381 -33.92 2.71 -11.67
CA ASP A 381 -35.27 2.18 -11.83
C ASP A 381 -35.59 0.99 -10.91
N GLN A 382 -34.58 0.24 -10.47
CA GLN A 382 -34.71 -0.89 -9.53
C GLN A 382 -34.67 -0.49 -8.06
N ILE A 383 -34.43 0.78 -7.73
CA ILE A 383 -34.29 1.23 -6.34
C ILE A 383 -35.54 0.94 -5.52
N THR A 384 -35.32 0.49 -4.27
CA THR A 384 -36.37 0.39 -3.25
C THR A 384 -35.85 0.97 -1.93
N MET A 385 -36.74 1.19 -0.97
CA MET A 385 -36.39 1.58 0.41
C MET A 385 -36.17 0.34 1.31
N THR A 386 -35.71 -0.77 0.72
CA THR A 386 -35.43 -2.05 1.42
C THR A 386 -34.13 -2.65 0.91
N SER A 387 -33.65 -3.71 1.56
CA SER A 387 -32.44 -4.44 1.14
C SER A 387 -32.59 -5.19 -0.20
N VAL A 388 -33.80 -5.28 -0.76
CA VAL A 388 -34.10 -6.00 -2.00
C VAL A 388 -34.58 -5.03 -3.07
N ALA A 389 -33.90 -4.99 -4.21
CA ALA A 389 -34.28 -4.17 -5.36
C ALA A 389 -35.51 -4.74 -6.09
N LYS A 390 -36.12 -3.99 -7.01
CA LYS A 390 -37.33 -4.43 -7.72
C LYS A 390 -37.11 -5.68 -8.57
N ASP A 391 -35.88 -5.91 -9.02
CA ASP A 391 -35.46 -7.13 -9.73
C ASP A 391 -35.28 -8.35 -8.82
N GLY A 392 -35.58 -8.24 -7.53
CA GLY A 392 -35.43 -9.31 -6.54
C GLY A 392 -34.00 -9.56 -6.08
N LYS A 393 -33.02 -8.81 -6.59
CA LYS A 393 -31.60 -8.92 -6.17
C LYS A 393 -31.31 -7.98 -5.00
N ARG A 394 -30.08 -8.04 -4.48
CA ARG A 394 -29.60 -7.07 -3.49
C ARG A 394 -29.75 -5.65 -4.03
N ASN A 395 -30.31 -4.77 -3.20
CA ASN A 395 -30.24 -3.34 -3.39
C ASN A 395 -28.89 -2.82 -2.90
N GLN A 396 -27.99 -2.51 -3.82
CA GLN A 396 -26.63 -2.09 -3.52
C GLN A 396 -26.52 -0.72 -2.85
N PHE A 397 -27.56 0.12 -2.95
CA PHE A 397 -27.59 1.44 -2.31
C PHE A 397 -28.28 1.43 -0.95
N TYR A 398 -28.89 0.31 -0.55
CA TYR A 398 -29.45 0.15 0.78
C TYR A 398 -28.37 -0.29 1.77
N SER A 399 -28.28 0.39 2.92
CA SER A 399 -27.24 0.17 3.94
C SER A 399 -25.80 0.36 3.44
N LEU A 400 -25.61 1.10 2.36
CA LEU A 400 -24.27 1.45 1.86
C LEU A 400 -23.56 2.39 2.83
N SER A 401 -22.27 2.15 3.07
CA SER A 401 -21.41 3.09 3.79
C SER A 401 -20.72 4.03 2.80
N VAL A 402 -20.96 5.33 2.90
CA VAL A 402 -20.37 6.36 2.05
C VAL A 402 -19.41 7.21 2.88
N SER A 403 -18.17 7.32 2.44
CA SER A 403 -17.11 8.05 3.14
C SER A 403 -16.56 9.17 2.26
N MET A 404 -16.74 10.41 2.72
CA MET A 404 -16.19 11.62 2.11
C MET A 404 -15.09 12.25 2.98
N TYR A 405 -14.87 11.76 4.20
CA TYR A 405 -14.00 12.42 5.17
C TYR A 405 -13.02 11.45 5.84
N ASN A 406 -11.81 11.93 6.07
CA ASN A 406 -10.79 11.27 6.88
C ASN A 406 -10.19 12.29 7.84
N ALA A 407 -10.22 11.98 9.15
CA ALA A 407 -9.70 12.88 10.18
C ALA A 407 -8.18 13.10 10.09
N ILE A 408 -7.45 12.21 9.41
CA ILE A 408 -6.01 12.39 9.12
C ILE A 408 -5.78 13.54 8.14
N TYR A 409 -6.74 13.83 7.25
CA TYR A 409 -6.66 14.89 6.22
C TYR A 409 -7.84 15.87 6.35
N PRO A 410 -7.93 16.63 7.45
CA PRO A 410 -9.10 17.45 7.75
C PRO A 410 -9.29 18.64 6.79
N THR A 411 -8.21 19.04 6.10
CA THR A 411 -8.18 20.15 5.14
C THR A 411 -8.53 19.74 3.71
N GLU A 412 -8.50 18.45 3.39
CA GLU A 412 -8.70 17.93 2.03
C GLU A 412 -10.17 17.58 1.73
N ASN A 413 -11.07 17.90 2.65
CA ASN A 413 -12.48 17.61 2.55
C ASN A 413 -13.29 18.83 2.99
N GLN A 414 -14.43 19.05 2.36
CA GLN A 414 -15.43 20.01 2.83
C GLN A 414 -16.69 19.29 3.27
N ARG A 415 -17.42 19.97 4.17
CA ARG A 415 -18.73 19.53 4.58
C ARG A 415 -19.74 19.92 3.48
N PRO A 416 -20.62 19.03 3.01
CA PRO A 416 -21.67 19.41 2.08
C PRO A 416 -22.57 20.50 2.65
N SER A 417 -23.12 21.35 1.78
CA SER A 417 -23.87 22.55 2.19
C SER A 417 -25.28 22.23 2.68
N GLY A 418 -25.79 23.11 3.55
CA GLY A 418 -27.13 23.00 4.15
C GLY A 418 -27.12 22.41 5.56
N THR A 419 -28.33 22.17 6.10
CA THR A 419 -28.54 21.54 7.40
C THR A 419 -29.03 20.11 7.20
N GLU A 420 -28.56 19.16 8.02
CA GLU A 420 -29.05 17.78 7.96
C GLU A 420 -30.46 17.70 8.58
N GLN A 421 -31.49 17.75 7.73
CA GLN A 421 -32.88 17.75 8.18
C GLN A 421 -33.80 17.07 7.16
N ALA A 422 -35.01 16.73 7.60
CA ALA A 422 -36.04 16.21 6.71
C ALA A 422 -36.46 17.28 5.68
N PRO A 423 -36.44 16.99 4.37
CA PRO A 423 -36.94 17.91 3.38
C PRO A 423 -38.47 17.95 3.35
N GLU A 424 -39.02 18.97 2.67
CA GLU A 424 -40.46 19.10 2.48
C GLU A 424 -41.05 17.85 1.82
N GLY A 425 -42.15 17.32 2.38
CA GLY A 425 -42.84 16.13 1.86
C GLY A 425 -42.14 14.80 2.14
N PHE A 426 -41.07 14.78 2.95
CA PHE A 426 -40.40 13.55 3.36
C PHE A 426 -41.31 12.68 4.25
N VAL A 427 -41.39 11.39 3.94
CA VAL A 427 -42.07 10.38 4.77
C VAL A 427 -41.21 9.13 4.83
N LYS A 428 -40.74 8.78 6.03
CA LYS A 428 -39.81 7.65 6.21
C LYS A 428 -40.39 6.35 5.63
N GLY A 429 -39.62 5.71 4.76
CA GLY A 429 -39.99 4.46 4.09
C GLY A 429 -41.08 4.59 3.01
N GLN A 430 -41.48 5.82 2.65
CA GLN A 430 -42.56 6.05 1.67
C GLN A 430 -42.22 7.12 0.63
N SER A 431 -41.70 8.27 1.06
CA SER A 431 -41.43 9.43 0.20
C SER A 431 -40.09 10.05 0.53
N ASN A 432 -39.30 10.39 -0.49
CA ASN A 432 -38.06 11.14 -0.33
C ASN A 432 -38.29 12.64 -0.13
N GLY A 433 -39.52 13.14 -0.35
CA GLY A 433 -39.79 14.57 -0.39
C GLY A 433 -39.04 15.28 -1.52
N SER A 434 -38.83 16.57 -1.33
CA SER A 434 -38.15 17.46 -2.28
C SER A 434 -36.90 18.09 -1.64
N PRO A 435 -35.80 17.33 -1.47
CA PRO A 435 -34.58 17.88 -0.88
C PRO A 435 -33.97 18.97 -1.76
N ALA A 436 -33.75 20.15 -1.16
CA ALA A 436 -33.20 21.32 -1.84
C ALA A 436 -31.68 21.44 -1.64
N THR A 437 -31.15 20.93 -0.53
CA THR A 437 -29.72 21.02 -0.19
C THR A 437 -29.03 19.64 -0.21
N PRO A 438 -27.69 19.60 -0.43
CA PRO A 438 -26.91 18.37 -0.25
C PRO A 438 -27.12 17.69 1.11
N MET A 439 -27.20 18.46 2.19
CA MET A 439 -27.40 17.89 3.52
C MET A 439 -28.80 17.30 3.74
N GLU A 440 -29.84 17.83 3.10
CA GLU A 440 -31.16 17.20 3.06
C GLU A 440 -31.16 15.90 2.23
N LYS A 441 -30.41 15.86 1.12
CA LYS A 441 -30.21 14.63 0.33
C LYS A 441 -29.54 13.54 1.15
N ILE A 442 -28.51 13.87 1.94
CA ILE A 442 -27.89 12.94 2.88
C ILE A 442 -28.90 12.45 3.93
N TYR A 443 -29.74 13.35 4.48
CA TYR A 443 -30.78 12.96 5.42
C TYR A 443 -31.72 11.91 4.82
N VAL A 444 -32.19 12.11 3.58
CA VAL A 444 -33.03 11.13 2.87
C VAL A 444 -32.32 9.80 2.72
N LEU A 445 -31.06 9.81 2.28
CA LEU A 445 -30.26 8.60 2.06
C LEU A 445 -30.03 7.80 3.36
N LYS A 446 -29.79 8.48 4.49
CA LYS A 446 -29.71 7.83 5.80
C LYS A 446 -31.04 7.22 6.23
N ASN A 447 -32.16 7.92 6.03
CA ASN A 447 -33.44 7.55 6.64
C ASN A 447 -34.31 6.60 5.79
N ASN A 448 -34.29 6.73 4.46
CA ASN A 448 -35.06 5.87 3.54
C ASN A 448 -34.23 4.73 2.96
N TYR A 449 -32.91 4.89 2.90
CA TYR A 449 -32.00 3.88 2.32
C TYR A 449 -31.00 3.31 3.33
N ALA A 450 -31.16 3.64 4.62
CA ALA A 450 -30.35 3.11 5.73
C ALA A 450 -28.83 3.33 5.56
N GLN A 451 -28.41 4.32 4.75
CA GLN A 451 -27.00 4.55 4.48
C GLN A 451 -26.27 5.12 5.69
N LYS A 452 -24.95 4.88 5.76
CA LYS A 452 -24.06 5.47 6.76
C LYS A 452 -23.12 6.44 6.06
N TRP A 453 -23.03 7.67 6.56
CA TRP A 453 -22.22 8.73 5.94
C TRP A 453 -21.14 9.22 6.90
N THR A 454 -19.90 9.18 6.43
CA THR A 454 -18.75 9.82 7.10
C THR A 454 -18.40 11.10 6.35
N ILE A 455 -18.75 12.24 6.95
CA ILE A 455 -18.54 13.58 6.40
C ILE A 455 -17.76 14.44 7.39
N LYS A 456 -17.20 15.56 6.92
CA LYS A 456 -16.48 16.50 7.77
C LYS A 456 -17.42 17.05 8.86
N PRO A 457 -17.00 17.03 10.14
CA PRO A 457 -17.75 17.66 11.23
C PRO A 457 -17.95 19.18 11.03
N GLU A 458 -18.90 19.74 11.77
CA GLU A 458 -19.14 21.19 11.84
C GLU A 458 -18.04 21.98 12.55
#